data_AF-A0A951VZQ7-F1
#
_entry.id   AF-A0A951VZQ7-F1
#
_cell.length_a   1.000
_cell.length_b   1.000
_cell.length_c   1.000
_cell.angle_alpha   90.00
_cell.angle_beta   90.00
_cell.angle_gamma   90.00
#
_symmetry.space_group_name_H-M   'P 1'
#
loop_
_entity.id
_entity.type
_entity.pdbx_description
1 polymer ?
#
loop_
_entity_poly.entity_id
_entity_poly.type
_entity_poly.pdbx_seq_one_letter_code
_entity_poly.pdbx_strand_id
1 'polypeptide(L)' 'MQWTSWSAFWDMGGAGPFVWGSYAVTAVLVALELFFVLRRRKETVRRLSRLRRVVPSAIEPGGAVKERIE' A
#
# COMPACT_ATOMS: atom_id res chain seq x y z
N MET A 1 18.01 -36.80 15.87
CA MET A 1 16.66 -36.79 16.49
C MET A 1 15.65 -36.55 15.38
N GLN A 2 14.79 -37.52 15.18
CA GLN A 2 13.78 -37.61 14.12
C GLN A 2 12.61 -36.68 14.44
N TRP A 3 12.26 -35.74 13.56
CA TRP A 3 10.98 -35.04 13.62
C TRP A 3 9.87 -36.04 13.32
N THR A 4 9.32 -36.63 14.37
CA THR A 4 8.30 -37.68 14.27
C THR A 4 6.92 -37.12 13.99
N SER A 5 6.69 -35.80 14.09
CA SER A 5 5.36 -35.22 13.91
C SER A 5 5.37 -33.71 13.66
N TRP A 6 4.31 -33.24 12.98
CA TRP A 6 3.99 -31.82 12.81
C TRP A 6 3.91 -31.07 14.15
N SER A 7 3.44 -31.75 15.21
CA SER A 7 3.41 -31.24 16.58
C SER A 7 4.79 -30.84 17.10
N ALA A 8 5.83 -31.61 16.81
CA ALA A 8 7.19 -31.33 17.30
C ALA A 8 7.77 -30.04 16.69
N PHE A 9 7.31 -29.65 15.50
CA PHE A 9 7.72 -28.40 14.85
C PHE A 9 7.09 -27.17 15.52
N TRP A 10 5.83 -27.30 15.93
CA TRP A 10 5.16 -26.25 16.68
C TRP A 10 5.67 -26.15 18.11
N ASP A 11 6.06 -27.26 18.71
CA ASP A 11 6.45 -27.29 20.11
C ASP A 11 7.93 -26.94 20.34
N MET A 12 8.81 -27.13 19.34
CA MET A 12 10.27 -26.82 19.40
C MET A 12 10.87 -27.08 20.80
N GLY A 13 10.57 -28.24 21.40
CA GLY A 13 11.06 -28.62 22.72
C GLY A 13 10.65 -27.68 23.88
N GLY A 14 9.53 -26.98 23.77
CA GLY A 14 8.98 -26.04 24.77
C GLY A 14 9.13 -24.56 24.41
N ALA A 15 9.91 -24.20 23.39
CA ALA A 15 10.10 -22.82 22.94
C ALA A 15 9.15 -22.39 21.81
N GLY A 16 8.42 -23.34 21.22
CA GLY A 16 7.44 -23.16 20.16
C GLY A 16 6.52 -21.94 20.29
N PRO A 17 5.76 -21.80 21.39
CA PRO A 17 4.82 -20.69 21.57
C PRO A 17 5.52 -19.31 21.61
N PHE A 18 6.75 -19.22 22.11
CA PHE A 18 7.51 -17.96 22.11
C PHE A 18 7.96 -17.56 20.70
N VAL A 19 8.46 -18.52 19.93
CA VAL A 19 8.91 -18.27 18.55
C VAL A 19 7.73 -17.85 17.69
N TRP A 20 6.68 -18.68 17.63
CA TRP A 20 5.51 -18.40 16.83
C TRP A 20 4.75 -17.15 17.30
N GLY A 21 4.70 -16.90 18.62
CA GLY A 21 4.15 -15.66 19.16
C GLY A 21 4.91 -14.42 18.67
N SER A 22 6.24 -14.43 18.71
CA SER A 22 7.07 -13.31 18.26
C SER A 22 6.94 -13.06 16.75
N TYR A 23 6.91 -14.14 15.94
CA TYR A 23 6.66 -14.05 14.51
C TYR A 23 5.26 -13.54 14.21
N ALA A 24 4.23 -13.99 14.94
CA ALA A 24 2.86 -13.52 14.77
C ALA A 24 2.73 -12.03 15.10
N VAL A 25 3.33 -11.57 16.20
CA VAL A 25 3.35 -10.14 16.57
C VAL A 25 4.03 -9.31 15.48
N THR A 26 5.18 -9.78 14.98
CA THR A 26 5.91 -9.09 13.91
C THR A 26 5.09 -9.03 12.62
N ALA A 27 4.46 -10.14 12.23
CA ALA A 27 3.60 -10.20 11.06
C ALA A 27 2.39 -9.26 11.18
N VAL A 28 1.79 -9.15 12.37
CA VAL A 28 0.70 -8.21 12.65
C VAL A 28 1.16 -6.77 12.49
N LEU A 29 2.32 -6.41 13.03
CA LEU A 29 2.87 -5.05 12.89
C LEU A 29 3.12 -4.69 11.42
N VAL A 30 3.73 -5.59 10.65
CA VAL A 30 3.95 -5.39 9.21
C VAL A 30 2.63 -5.26 8.45
N ALA A 31 1.65 -6.12 8.74
CA ALA A 31 0.34 -6.07 8.09
C ALA A 31 -0.39 -4.76 8.40
N LEU A 32 -0.33 -4.29 9.65
CA LEU A 32 -0.89 -3.00 10.05
C LEU A 32 -0.21 -1.85 9.31
N GLU A 33 1.11 -1.81 9.28
CA GLU A 33 1.85 -0.76 8.59
C GLU A 33 1.52 -0.73 7.10
N LEU A 34 1.49 -1.90 6.44
CA LEU A 34 1.07 -2.01 5.05
C LEU A 34 -0.37 -1.52 4.85
N PHE A 35 -1.29 -1.87 5.74
CA PHE A 35 -2.67 -1.41 5.69
C PHE A 35 -2.78 0.12 5.82
N PHE A 36 -2.04 0.73 6.74
CA PHE A 36 -1.99 2.19 6.91
C PHE A 36 -1.39 2.89 5.69
N VAL A 37 -0.30 2.35 5.12
CA VAL A 37 0.33 2.87 3.90
C VAL A 37 -0.63 2.81 2.72
N LEU A 38 -1.32 1.68 2.53
CA LEU A 38 -2.31 1.51 1.46
C LEU A 38 -3.50 2.47 1.64
N ARG A 39 -3.98 2.68 2.87
CA ARG A 39 -5.01 3.68 3.17
C ARG A 39 -4.56 5.09 2.81
N ARG A 40 -3.35 5.49 3.22
CA ARG A 40 -2.80 6.82 2.89
C ARG A 40 -2.63 7.02 1.39
N ARG A 41 -2.20 5.99 0.64
CA ARG A 41 -2.13 6.06 -0.83
C ARG A 41 -3.48 6.34 -1.46
N LYS A 42 -4.57 5.73 -0.97
CA LYS A 42 -5.93 5.98 -1.51
C LYS A 42 -6.37 7.44 -1.35
N GLU A 43 -5.99 8.09 -0.26
CA GLU A 43 -6.32 9.51 -0.04
C GLU A 43 -5.56 10.44 -0.99
N THR A 44 -4.25 10.21 -1.16
CA THR A 44 -3.42 11.01 -2.07
C THR A 44 -3.84 10.83 -3.53
N VAL A 45 -4.11 9.58 -3.96
CA VAL A 45 -4.56 9.29 -5.34
C VAL A 45 -5.95 9.89 -5.62
N ARG A 46 -6.87 9.88 -4.64
CA ARG A 46 -8.17 10.55 -4.80
C ARG A 46 -8.04 12.06 -4.98
N ARG A 47 -7.10 12.71 -4.27
CA ARG A 47 -6.86 14.16 -4.41
C ARG A 47 -6.26 14.51 -5.77
N LEU A 48 -5.26 13.77 -6.23
CA LEU A 48 -4.64 13.97 -7.55
C LEU A 48 -5.61 13.69 -8.71
N SER A 49 -6.47 12.68 -8.57
CA SER A 49 -7.48 12.35 -9.59
C SER A 49 -8.57 13.42 -9.74
N ARG A 50 -8.87 14.18 -8.67
CA ARG A 50 -9.79 15.33 -8.72
C ARG A 50 -9.15 16.52 -9.42
N LEU A 51 -7.89 16.84 -9.12
CA LEU A 51 -7.18 17.94 -9.77
C LEU A 51 -7.02 17.72 -11.28
N ARG A 52 -6.76 16.48 -11.72
CA ARG A 52 -6.66 16.16 -13.16
C ARG A 52 -7.97 16.37 -13.93
N ARG A 53 -9.14 16.27 -13.29
CA ARG A 53 -10.44 16.56 -13.94
C ARG A 53 -10.75 18.05 -14.06
N VAL A 54 -10.09 18.89 -13.24
CA VAL A 54 -10.29 20.35 -13.20
C VAL A 54 -9.25 21.09 -14.05
N VAL A 55 -8.39 20.38 -14.77
CA VAL A 55 -7.63 20.95 -15.91
C VAL A 55 -8.31 20.55 -17.24
N PRO A 56 -9.49 21.09 -17.59
CA PRO A 56 -9.91 21.18 -18.98
C PRO A 56 -8.95 22.08 -19.77
N SER A 57 -8.38 21.52 -20.84
CA SER A 57 -8.21 22.17 -22.14
C SER A 57 -7.57 23.57 -22.26
N ALA A 58 -6.87 24.10 -21.25
CA ALA A 58 -6.24 25.43 -21.35
C ALA A 58 -4.94 25.48 -22.17
N ILE A 59 -4.57 24.40 -22.85
CA ILE A 59 -3.45 24.38 -23.80
C ILE A 59 -4.03 24.27 -25.22
N GLU A 60 -4.72 25.32 -25.69
CA GLU A 60 -4.78 25.63 -27.12
C GLU A 60 -3.85 26.82 -27.41
N PRO A 61 -2.56 26.58 -27.72
CA PRO A 61 -1.61 27.65 -28.02
C PRO A 61 -1.78 28.24 -29.44
N GLY A 62 -2.95 28.11 -30.08
CA GLY A 62 -3.11 28.44 -31.51
C GLY A 62 -4.40 29.15 -31.93
N GLY A 63 -5.44 29.22 -31.08
CA GLY A 63 -6.74 29.80 -31.47
C GLY A 63 -6.83 31.32 -31.33
N ALA A 64 -6.27 31.89 -30.25
CA ALA A 64 -6.47 33.30 -29.90
C ALA A 64 -5.70 34.31 -30.78
N VAL A 65 -4.72 33.85 -31.56
CA VAL A 65 -3.93 34.74 -32.45
C VAL A 65 -4.63 34.94 -33.79
N LYS A 66 -5.52 34.03 -34.20
CA LYS A 66 -6.17 34.09 -35.51
C LYS A 66 -7.28 35.15 -35.59
N GLU A 67 -7.94 35.46 -34.46
CA GLU A 67 -9.10 36.35 -34.42
C GLU A 67 -8.75 37.85 -34.31
N ARG A 68 -7.47 38.19 -34.06
CA ARG A 68 -7.01 39.60 -33.96
C ARG A 68 -6.45 40.15 -35.27
N ILE A 69 -6.27 39.30 -36.29
CA ILE A 69 -5.56 39.65 -37.54
C ILE A 69 -6.53 39.75 -38.74
N GLU A 70 -7.82 39.41 -38.58
CA GLU A 70 -8.87 39.66 -39.59
C GLU A 70 -9.62 40.97 -39.35
#